data_AF-A0A8S0FUG5-F1
#
_entry.id   AF-A0A8S0FUG5-F1
#
_cell.length_a   1.000
_cell.length_b   1.000
_cell.length_c   1.000
_cell.angle_alpha   90.00
_cell.angle_beta   90.00
_cell.angle_gamma   90.00
#
_symmetry.space_group_name_H-M   'P 1'
#
loop_
_entity.id
_entity.type
_entity.pdbx_description
1 polymer ?
#
loop_
_entity_poly.entity_id
_entity_poly.type
_entity_poly.pdbx_seq_one_letter_code
_entity_poly.pdbx_strand_id
1 'polypeptide(L)'
;MTKNAYTDVATDSSVNTVAQVLDAGYTNNELYSSLNVGTTAELNSALKQVSGSQATTVFNEARVLSNRFSMLSDAAPEVANGLAFNVVAKGDPRAELGNDTQYDMMALRKSLTLTEHQNLSLEYGIARLEGNGSDTAGDNGVTGGYSQFF
;
A
#
# COMPACT_ATOMS: atom_id res chain seq x y z
N MET A 1 -35.75 8.44 13.01
CA MET A 1 -35.35 7.34 12.11
C MET A 1 -34.81 6.22 12.97
N THR A 2 -35.33 5.01 12.82
CA THR A 2 -34.84 3.84 13.55
C THR A 2 -33.69 3.24 12.75
N LYS A 3 -32.53 3.02 13.37
CA LYS A 3 -31.37 2.40 12.73
C LYS A 3 -31.72 0.94 12.39
N ASN A 4 -31.54 0.54 11.14
CA ASN A 4 -31.56 -0.88 10.77
C ASN A 4 -30.22 -1.51 11.18
N ALA A 5 -30.22 -2.76 11.67
CA ALA A 5 -28.97 -3.46 11.94
C ALA A 5 -28.21 -3.65 10.62
N TYR A 6 -26.89 -3.46 10.63
CA TYR A 6 -26.07 -3.66 9.44
C TYR A 6 -26.16 -5.11 8.96
N THR A 7 -26.30 -6.07 9.88
CA THR A 7 -26.50 -7.49 9.54
C THR A 7 -27.81 -7.78 8.80
N ASP A 8 -28.84 -6.95 9.00
CA ASP A 8 -30.15 -7.15 8.38
C ASP A 8 -30.22 -6.56 6.97
N VAL A 9 -29.33 -5.59 6.68
CA VAL A 9 -29.28 -4.89 5.41
C VAL A 9 -28.16 -5.42 4.53
N ALA A 10 -27.03 -5.84 5.10
CA ALA A 10 -25.91 -6.40 4.36
C ALA A 10 -26.29 -7.75 3.75
N THR A 11 -26.02 -7.90 2.45
CA THR A 11 -26.36 -9.11 1.68
C THR A 11 -25.15 -9.92 1.26
N ASP A 12 -23.95 -9.36 1.40
CA ASP A 12 -22.70 -10.04 1.09
C ASP A 12 -22.18 -10.77 2.35
N SER A 13 -22.12 -12.10 2.28
CA SER A 13 -21.72 -12.92 3.42
C SER A 13 -20.27 -12.71 3.86
N SER A 14 -19.41 -12.20 2.98
CA SER A 14 -17.99 -11.93 3.30
C SER A 14 -17.81 -10.80 4.32
N VAL A 15 -18.82 -9.96 4.55
CA VAL A 15 -18.77 -8.85 5.51
C VAL A 15 -19.59 -9.07 6.78
N ASN A 16 -20.25 -10.22 6.92
CA ASN A 16 -21.15 -10.51 8.04
C ASN A 16 -20.48 -10.35 9.41
N THR A 17 -19.24 -10.83 9.57
CA THR A 17 -18.51 -10.71 10.83
C THR A 17 -18.27 -9.25 11.21
N VAL A 18 -17.94 -8.39 10.24
CA VAL A 18 -17.70 -6.96 10.50
C VAL A 18 -19.01 -6.22 10.75
N ALA A 19 -20.09 -6.55 10.02
CA ALA A 19 -21.42 -6.03 10.29
C ALA A 19 -21.86 -6.31 11.74
N GLN A 20 -21.68 -7.56 12.22
CA GLN A 20 -21.99 -7.96 13.60
C GLN A 20 -21.19 -7.18 14.63
N VAL A 21 -19.86 -7.05 14.42
CA VAL A 21 -18.99 -6.30 15.34
C VAL A 21 -19.39 -4.82 15.37
N LEU A 22 -19.69 -4.23 14.21
CA LEU A 22 -20.11 -2.83 14.12
C LEU A 22 -21.47 -2.59 14.76
N ASP A 23 -22.41 -3.51 14.64
CA ASP A 23 -23.70 -3.43 15.34
C ASP A 23 -23.52 -3.51 16.86
N ALA A 24 -22.67 -4.41 17.36
CA ALA A 24 -22.39 -4.54 18.79
C ALA A 24 -21.64 -3.33 19.37
N GLY A 25 -20.79 -2.69 18.57
CA GLY A 25 -19.96 -1.54 18.98
C GLY A 25 -20.55 -0.17 18.63
N TYR A 26 -21.81 -0.09 18.21
CA TYR A 26 -22.38 1.13 17.63
C TYR A 26 -22.23 2.36 18.55
N THR A 27 -21.58 3.41 18.03
CA THR A 27 -21.40 4.70 18.72
C THR A 27 -21.71 5.87 17.78
N ASN A 28 -21.84 7.08 18.32
CA ASN A 28 -22.05 8.30 17.52
C ASN A 28 -20.70 8.89 17.08
N ASN A 29 -19.98 8.20 16.20
CA ASN A 29 -18.72 8.70 15.64
C ASN A 29 -18.78 8.81 14.10
N GLU A 30 -17.71 9.34 13.50
CA GLU A 30 -17.61 9.55 12.05
C GLU A 30 -17.69 8.24 11.25
N LEU A 31 -17.14 7.14 11.78
CA LEU A 31 -17.22 5.83 11.15
C LEU A 31 -18.68 5.38 11.00
N TYR A 32 -19.47 5.44 12.06
CA TYR A 32 -20.88 5.05 11.99
C TYR A 32 -21.73 6.00 11.14
N SER A 33 -21.34 7.28 11.07
CA SER A 33 -21.96 8.25 10.16
C SER A 33 -21.65 7.94 8.70
N SER A 34 -20.42 7.50 8.38
CA SER A 34 -20.04 7.08 7.02
C SER A 34 -20.71 5.79 6.55
N LEU A 35 -21.22 4.97 7.49
CA LEU A 35 -21.96 3.74 7.19
C LEU A 35 -23.46 3.98 7.02
N ASN A 36 -23.95 5.20 7.25
CA ASN A 36 -25.34 5.58 7.02
C ASN A 36 -25.57 5.99 5.55
N VAL A 37 -25.53 5.00 4.67
CA VAL A 37 -25.62 5.16 3.22
C VAL A 37 -27.01 4.85 2.67
N GLY A 38 -27.30 5.29 1.44
CA GLY A 38 -28.64 5.25 0.86
C GLY A 38 -29.08 3.88 0.35
N THR A 39 -28.13 2.97 0.08
CA THR A 39 -28.40 1.66 -0.52
C THR A 39 -27.61 0.52 0.11
N THR A 40 -28.12 -0.70 -0.02
CA THR A 40 -27.42 -1.93 0.40
C THR A 40 -26.09 -2.15 -0.32
N ALA A 41 -25.99 -1.76 -1.60
CA ALA A 41 -24.76 -1.92 -2.37
C ALA A 41 -23.63 -1.02 -1.85
N GLU A 42 -23.97 0.23 -1.51
CA GLU A 42 -23.04 1.16 -0.85
C GLU A 42 -22.64 0.63 0.54
N LEU A 43 -23.59 0.05 1.30
CA LEU A 43 -23.30 -0.49 2.63
C LEU A 43 -22.33 -1.68 2.54
N ASN A 44 -22.58 -2.63 1.64
CA ASN A 44 -21.67 -3.76 1.42
C ASN A 44 -20.26 -3.28 1.02
N SER A 45 -20.16 -2.24 0.19
CA SER A 45 -18.88 -1.67 -0.25
C SER A 45 -18.13 -0.99 0.90
N ALA A 46 -18.83 -0.19 1.70
CA ALA A 46 -18.25 0.46 2.87
C ALA A 46 -17.79 -0.59 3.92
N LEU A 47 -18.57 -1.65 4.13
CA LEU A 47 -18.20 -2.75 5.02
C LEU A 47 -16.96 -3.51 4.51
N LYS A 48 -16.81 -3.70 3.19
CA LYS A 48 -15.60 -4.28 2.59
C LYS A 48 -14.36 -3.39 2.77
N GLN A 49 -14.53 -2.08 2.68
CA GLN A 49 -13.44 -1.13 2.96
C GLN A 49 -13.02 -1.20 4.43
N VAL A 50 -13.97 -1.20 5.35
CA VAL A 50 -13.70 -1.28 6.79
C VAL A 50 -13.11 -2.64 7.19
N SER A 51 -13.59 -3.72 6.57
CA SER A 51 -13.11 -5.07 6.89
C SER A 51 -11.70 -5.35 6.37
N GLY A 52 -11.28 -4.67 5.30
CA GLY A 52 -10.06 -5.02 4.58
C GLY A 52 -10.07 -6.45 4.03
N SER A 53 -11.24 -7.10 3.95
CA SER A 53 -11.36 -8.51 3.56
C SER A 53 -10.91 -8.78 2.12
N GLN A 54 -10.77 -7.72 1.32
CA GLN A 54 -10.25 -7.77 -0.04
C GLN A 54 -8.87 -7.13 -0.21
N ALA A 55 -8.17 -6.74 0.87
CA ALA A 55 -6.89 -6.03 0.82
C ALA A 55 -5.73 -6.96 0.41
N THR A 56 -5.78 -7.47 -0.81
CA THR A 56 -4.85 -8.48 -1.33
C THR A 56 -3.72 -7.87 -2.14
N THR A 57 -3.92 -6.67 -2.68
CA THR A 57 -2.95 -5.97 -3.52
C THR A 57 -1.81 -5.33 -2.73
N VAL A 58 -2.08 -4.82 -1.53
CA VAL A 58 -1.10 -4.07 -0.69
C VAL A 58 0.19 -4.86 -0.47
N PHE A 59 0.08 -6.15 -0.11
CA PHE A 59 1.27 -6.99 0.13
C PHE A 59 2.04 -7.30 -1.16
N ASN A 60 1.32 -7.48 -2.27
CA ASN A 60 1.94 -7.69 -3.57
C ASN A 60 2.71 -6.45 -4.03
N GLU A 61 2.13 -5.27 -3.86
CA GLU A 61 2.76 -4.00 -4.22
C GLU A 61 3.98 -3.69 -3.35
N ALA A 62 3.92 -3.97 -2.05
CA ALA A 62 5.09 -3.88 -1.17
C ALA A 62 6.22 -4.81 -1.65
N ARG A 63 5.89 -6.04 -2.06
CA ARG A 63 6.88 -6.98 -2.62
C ARG A 63 7.47 -6.49 -3.94
N VAL A 64 6.65 -5.91 -4.82
CA VAL A 64 7.10 -5.31 -6.08
C VAL A 64 8.06 -4.15 -5.80
N LEU A 65 7.72 -3.26 -4.88
CA LEU A 65 8.59 -2.15 -4.47
C LEU A 65 9.93 -2.64 -3.95
N SER A 66 9.96 -3.64 -3.08
CA SER A 66 11.21 -4.22 -2.58
C SER A 66 12.08 -4.79 -3.71
N ASN A 67 11.48 -5.56 -4.63
CA ASN A 67 12.21 -6.10 -5.77
C ASN A 67 12.76 -5.00 -6.67
N ARG A 68 11.95 -3.97 -6.95
CA ARG A 68 12.37 -2.83 -7.78
C ARG A 68 13.46 -2.00 -7.10
N PHE A 69 13.44 -1.86 -5.77
CA PHE A 69 14.55 -1.27 -5.03
C PHE A 69 15.84 -2.05 -5.24
N SER A 70 15.84 -3.38 -5.04
CA SER A 70 17.04 -4.20 -5.25
C SER A 70 17.56 -4.06 -6.68
N MET A 71 16.69 -4.12 -7.68
CA MET A 71 17.08 -3.91 -9.08
C MET A 71 17.63 -2.50 -9.34
N LEU A 72 17.03 -1.46 -8.75
CA LEU A 72 17.44 -0.07 -8.91
C LEU A 72 18.82 0.18 -8.27
N SER A 73 19.04 -0.39 -7.07
CA SER A 73 20.30 -0.38 -6.33
C SER A 73 21.40 -1.12 -7.07
N ASP A 74 21.10 -2.33 -7.58
CA ASP A 74 22.05 -3.17 -8.29
C ASP A 74 22.51 -2.55 -9.61
N ALA A 75 21.58 -1.97 -10.36
CA ALA A 75 21.85 -1.32 -11.64
C ALA A 75 22.46 0.09 -11.50
N ALA A 76 22.64 0.59 -10.27
CA ALA A 76 23.18 1.91 -10.04
C ALA A 76 24.65 2.00 -10.51
N PRO A 77 24.99 2.91 -11.44
CA PRO A 77 26.37 3.08 -11.87
C PRO A 77 27.21 3.62 -10.70
N GLU A 78 28.39 3.03 -10.51
CA GLU A 78 29.32 3.54 -9.51
C GLU A 78 29.91 4.88 -9.99
N VAL A 79 29.83 5.89 -9.13
CA VAL A 79 30.36 7.23 -9.43
C VAL A 79 31.79 7.42 -8.94
N ALA A 80 32.04 7.19 -7.65
CA ALA A 80 33.35 7.34 -7.04
C ALA A 80 33.42 6.63 -5.68
N ASN A 81 34.58 6.05 -5.37
CA ASN A 81 34.87 5.43 -4.08
C ASN A 81 33.83 4.37 -3.65
N GLY A 82 33.29 3.55 -4.55
CA GLY A 82 32.25 2.57 -4.22
C GLY A 82 30.86 3.16 -3.97
N LEU A 83 30.66 4.47 -4.14
CA LEU A 83 29.33 5.09 -4.06
C LEU A 83 28.60 4.89 -5.38
N ALA A 84 27.35 4.43 -5.32
CA ALA A 84 26.44 4.33 -6.43
C ALA A 84 25.07 4.86 -6.01
N PHE A 85 24.37 5.55 -6.92
CA PHE A 85 23.01 6.00 -6.67
C PHE A 85 22.18 5.88 -7.94
N ASN A 86 20.89 5.66 -7.78
CA ASN A 86 19.96 5.58 -8.89
C ASN A 86 18.57 6.05 -8.44
N VAL A 87 17.80 6.55 -9.39
CA VAL A 87 16.47 7.11 -9.14
C VAL A 87 15.50 6.69 -10.23
N VAL A 88 14.25 6.52 -9.84
CA VAL A 88 13.11 6.44 -10.76
C VAL A 88 12.08 7.44 -10.28
N ALA A 89 11.54 8.21 -11.22
CA ALA A 89 10.57 9.26 -10.94
C ALA A 89 9.18 8.83 -11.41
N LYS A 90 8.17 9.34 -10.72
CA LYS A 90 6.77 9.27 -11.14
C LYS A 90 6.62 9.71 -12.60
N GLY A 91 5.84 8.96 -13.37
CA GLY A 91 5.65 9.17 -14.82
C GLY A 91 6.61 8.36 -15.70
N ASP A 92 7.64 7.73 -15.14
CA ASP A 92 8.35 6.64 -15.83
C ASP A 92 7.49 5.36 -15.78
N PRO A 93 7.33 4.61 -16.87
CA PRO A 93 6.58 3.34 -16.86
C PRO A 93 7.08 2.33 -15.82
N ARG A 94 8.36 2.39 -15.45
CA ARG A 94 8.96 1.56 -14.39
C ARG A 94 8.54 1.99 -12.98
N ALA A 95 7.84 3.11 -12.85
CA ALA A 95 7.41 3.71 -11.60
C ALA A 95 5.91 3.47 -11.30
N GLU A 96 5.26 2.60 -12.07
CA GLU A 96 3.83 2.27 -11.93
C GLU A 96 3.63 1.01 -11.07
N LEU A 97 2.64 1.05 -10.18
CA LEU A 97 2.14 -0.08 -9.39
C LEU A 97 0.70 -0.39 -9.81
N GLY A 98 0.07 -1.35 -9.13
CA GLY A 98 -1.36 -1.58 -9.27
C GLY A 98 -2.18 -0.39 -8.77
N ASN A 99 -3.48 -0.43 -9.05
CA ASN A 99 -4.46 0.48 -8.44
C ASN A 99 -4.17 1.98 -8.66
N ASP A 100 -3.70 2.32 -9.87
CA ASP A 100 -3.36 3.69 -10.29
C ASP A 100 -2.37 4.40 -9.33
N THR A 101 -1.50 3.62 -8.70
CA THR A 101 -0.44 4.12 -7.86
C THR A 101 0.86 4.25 -8.64
N GLN A 102 1.53 5.39 -8.48
CA GLN A 102 2.89 5.59 -8.95
C GLN A 102 3.80 5.93 -7.76
N TYR A 103 5.11 5.88 -7.99
CA TYR A 103 6.07 6.24 -6.96
C TYR A 103 7.31 6.95 -7.51
N ASP A 104 7.94 7.73 -6.66
CA ASP A 104 9.33 8.15 -6.82
C ASP A 104 10.17 7.25 -5.93
N MET A 105 11.31 6.75 -6.41
CA MET A 105 12.22 5.96 -5.58
C MET A 105 13.67 6.36 -5.83
N MET A 106 14.43 6.43 -4.75
CA MET A 106 15.88 6.58 -4.76
C MET A 106 16.51 5.38 -4.07
N ALA A 107 17.57 4.85 -4.69
CA ALA A 107 18.44 3.84 -4.12
C ALA A 107 19.86 4.39 -4.03
N LEU A 108 20.49 4.22 -2.87
CA LEU A 108 21.86 4.59 -2.58
C LEU A 108 22.61 3.34 -2.13
N ARG A 109 23.76 3.07 -2.74
CA ARG A 109 24.65 1.97 -2.37
C ARG A 109 26.05 2.50 -2.10
N LYS A 110 26.69 1.95 -1.07
CA LYS A 110 28.10 2.20 -0.75
C LYS A 110 28.81 0.88 -0.56
N SER A 111 29.75 0.59 -1.46
CA SER A 111 30.68 -0.51 -1.33
C SER A 111 32.00 -0.03 -0.72
N LEU A 112 32.53 -0.80 0.21
CA LEU A 112 33.79 -0.54 0.90
C LEU A 112 34.62 -1.83 0.89
N THR A 113 35.81 -1.75 0.31
CA THR A 113 36.82 -2.80 0.42
C THR A 113 37.52 -2.67 1.77
N LEU A 114 37.28 -3.64 2.66
CA LEU A 114 37.86 -3.68 3.99
C LEU A 114 39.26 -4.31 3.97
N THR A 115 39.43 -5.36 3.16
CA THR A 115 40.69 -6.05 2.88
C THR A 115 40.67 -6.54 1.43
N GLU A 116 41.78 -7.10 0.92
CA GLU A 116 41.81 -7.68 -0.44
C GLU A 116 40.74 -8.74 -0.71
N HIS A 117 40.19 -9.38 0.34
CA HIS A 117 39.20 -10.46 0.22
C HIS A 117 37.87 -10.15 0.91
N GLN A 118 37.69 -8.92 1.44
CA GLN A 118 36.46 -8.54 2.15
C GLN A 118 35.92 -7.24 1.59
N ASN A 119 34.70 -7.31 1.07
CA ASN A 119 33.91 -6.17 0.64
C ASN A 119 32.64 -6.09 1.49
N LEU A 120 32.30 -4.88 1.94
CA LEU A 120 31.05 -4.55 2.62
C LEU A 120 30.24 -3.65 1.69
N SER A 121 28.99 -4.02 1.43
CA SER A 121 28.02 -3.14 0.74
C SER A 121 26.94 -2.71 1.70
N LEU A 122 26.65 -1.42 1.72
CA LEU A 122 25.55 -0.80 2.45
C LEU A 122 24.56 -0.25 1.45
N GLU A 123 23.28 -0.56 1.63
CA GLU A 123 22.21 -0.11 0.74
C GLU A 123 21.15 0.62 1.55
N TYR A 124 20.59 1.68 0.97
CA TYR A 124 19.48 2.41 1.54
C TYR A 124 18.58 2.93 0.42
N GLY A 125 17.28 2.78 0.60
CA GLY A 125 16.30 3.31 -0.33
C GLY A 125 15.16 4.02 0.36
N ILE A 126 14.59 4.99 -0.36
CA ILE A 126 13.32 5.60 0.00
C ILE A 126 12.43 5.65 -1.22
N ALA A 127 11.16 5.30 -1.05
CA ALA A 127 10.13 5.50 -2.06
C ALA A 127 9.00 6.37 -1.49
N ARG A 128 8.53 7.32 -2.30
CA ARG A 128 7.31 8.09 -2.06
C ARG A 128 6.22 7.56 -2.97
N LEU A 129 5.12 7.11 -2.38
CA LEU A 129 3.96 6.56 -3.06
C LEU A 129 2.89 7.64 -3.23
N GLU A 130 2.25 7.64 -4.39
CA GLU A 130 1.12 8.52 -4.68
C GLU A 130 0.16 7.81 -5.64
N GLY A 131 -1.06 7.58 -5.18
CA GLY A 131 -2.11 6.93 -5.95
C GLY A 131 -3.48 7.27 -5.42
N ASN A 132 -4.49 6.96 -6.23
CA ASN A 132 -5.90 7.18 -5.85
C ASN A 132 -6.57 5.90 -5.34
N GLY A 133 -5.86 4.76 -5.37
CA GLY A 133 -6.38 3.45 -5.02
C GLY A 133 -7.23 2.85 -6.13
N SER A 134 -7.80 1.67 -5.85
CA SER A 134 -8.65 0.98 -6.82
C SER A 134 -10.12 1.36 -6.65
N ASP A 135 -10.87 1.25 -7.75
CA ASP A 135 -12.34 1.31 -7.73
C ASP A 135 -12.97 0.07 -7.04
N THR A 136 -12.16 -0.91 -6.63
CA THR A 136 -12.62 -2.14 -5.97
C THR A 136 -12.67 -1.94 -4.46
N ALA A 137 -13.89 -1.90 -3.92
CA ALA A 137 -14.13 -1.71 -2.50
C ALA A 137 -13.38 -2.74 -1.63
N GLY A 138 -12.49 -2.24 -0.77
CA GLY A 138 -11.71 -3.06 0.16
C GLY A 138 -10.36 -3.53 -0.37
N ASP A 139 -10.00 -3.23 -1.63
CA ASP A 139 -8.72 -3.58 -2.23
C ASP A 139 -8.02 -2.34 -2.79
N ASN A 140 -7.72 -1.37 -1.92
CA ASN A 140 -7.22 -0.07 -2.35
C ASN A 140 -5.73 -0.06 -2.72
N GLY A 141 -4.97 -1.13 -2.44
CA GLY A 141 -3.51 -1.13 -2.58
C GLY A 141 -2.81 -0.09 -1.69
N VAL A 142 -1.54 0.17 -1.95
CA VAL A 142 -0.82 1.33 -1.40
C VAL A 142 -1.22 2.57 -2.18
N THR A 143 -1.92 3.50 -1.54
CA THR A 143 -2.38 4.75 -2.17
C THR A 143 -1.51 5.96 -1.83
N GLY A 144 -0.62 5.84 -0.85
CA GLY A 144 0.27 6.93 -0.49
C GLY A 144 1.24 6.60 0.63
N GLY A 145 2.15 7.54 0.88
CA GLY A 145 3.09 7.48 2.00
C GLY A 145 4.54 7.27 1.58
N TYR A 146 5.36 6.84 2.53
CA TYR A 146 6.79 6.60 2.33
C TYR A 146 7.18 5.19 2.74
N SER A 147 8.05 4.55 1.95
CA SER A 147 8.65 3.26 2.25
C SER A 147 10.16 3.40 2.32
N GLN A 148 10.79 2.70 3.27
CA GLN A 148 12.25 2.66 3.45
C GLN A 148 12.77 1.25 3.20
N PHE A 149 13.95 1.15 2.60
CA PHE A 149 14.59 -0.10 2.21
C PHE A 149 16.03 -0.14 2.70
N PHE A 150 16.51 -1.33 3.05
CA PHE A 150 17.83 -1.61 3.64
C PHE A 150 18.37 -2.93 3.09
#